data_AF-T1CSQ1-F1
#
_entry.id   AF-T1CSQ1-F1
#
_cell.length_a   1.000
_cell.length_b   1.000
_cell.length_c   1.000
_cell.angle_alpha   90.00
_cell.angle_beta   90.00
_cell.angle_gamma   90.00
#
_symmetry.space_group_name_H-M   'P 1'
#
loop_
_entity.id
_entity.type
_entity.pdbx_description
1 polymer ?
#
loop_
_entity_poly.entity_id
_entity_poly.type
_entity_poly.pdbx_seq_one_letter_code
_entity_poly.pdbx_strand_id
1 'polypeptide(L)'
;MSTVSEIYSRIGQRIVDSIGCKWLTATLHIKYIGGVKTFLEYQTDNGEVENTVLQDSFKNMRDIKELNAIMTAENDKNKWNKAIFTVTPEGKFNVEFIWDQKLQNKIEELTKE
;
A
#
# COMPACT_ATOMS: atom_id res chain seq x y z
N MET A 1 17.88 -4.75 -8.30
CA MET A 1 16.46 -4.45 -8.51
C MET A 1 15.69 -5.25 -7.49
N SER A 2 14.86 -4.60 -6.66
CA SER A 2 13.94 -5.36 -5.80
C SER A 2 12.86 -5.96 -6.68
N THR A 3 12.50 -7.21 -6.43
CA THR A 3 11.32 -7.82 -7.08
C THR A 3 10.04 -7.33 -6.41
N VAL A 4 8.92 -7.43 -7.13
CA VAL A 4 7.58 -7.11 -6.60
C VAL A 4 7.30 -7.87 -5.30
N SER A 5 7.70 -9.15 -5.24
CA SER A 5 7.55 -10.00 -4.05
C SER A 5 8.37 -9.50 -2.85
N GLU A 6 9.59 -9.01 -3.06
CA GLU A 6 10.40 -8.44 -1.97
C GLU A 6 9.77 -7.17 -1.39
N ILE A 7 9.21 -6.32 -2.25
CA ILE A 7 8.49 -5.11 -1.81
C ILE A 7 7.28 -5.52 -0.97
N TYR A 8 6.52 -6.52 -1.40
CA TYR A 8 5.37 -7.05 -0.65
C TYR A 8 5.78 -7.57 0.73
N SER A 9 6.84 -8.37 0.80
CA SER A 9 7.36 -8.86 2.07
C SER A 9 7.79 -7.71 3.00
N ARG A 10 8.47 -6.68 2.47
CA ARG A 10 8.86 -5.50 3.28
C ARG A 10 7.65 -4.72 3.79
N ILE A 11 6.64 -4.49 2.95
CA ILE A 11 5.40 -3.79 3.34
C ILE A 11 4.66 -4.62 4.39
N GLY A 12 4.46 -5.91 4.15
CA GLY A 12 3.81 -6.83 5.09
C GLY A 12 4.52 -6.86 6.44
N GLN A 13 5.84 -6.97 6.44
CA GLN A 13 6.63 -6.95 7.67
C GLN A 13 6.49 -5.62 8.42
N ARG A 14 6.48 -4.47 7.73
CA ARG A 14 6.25 -3.17 8.38
C ARG A 14 4.86 -3.04 8.97
N ILE A 15 3.83 -3.60 8.33
CA ILE A 15 2.47 -3.63 8.90
C ILE A 15 2.48 -4.39 10.21
N VAL A 16 3.08 -5.58 10.22
CA VAL A 16 3.18 -6.43 11.42
C VAL A 16 3.98 -5.72 12.51
N ASP A 17 5.12 -5.11 12.17
CA ASP A 17 5.99 -4.37 13.10
C ASP A 17 5.29 -3.13 13.69
N SER A 18 4.41 -2.48 12.90
CA SER A 18 3.64 -1.31 13.34
C SER A 18 2.50 -1.67 14.30
N ILE A 19 2.07 -2.93 14.35
CA ILE A 19 0.97 -3.39 15.20
C ILE A 19 1.54 -4.27 16.33
N GLY A 20 1.85 -3.65 17.46
CA GLY A 20 2.41 -4.32 18.64
C GLY A 20 1.40 -5.08 19.51
N CYS A 21 0.12 -5.11 19.12
CA CYS A 21 -0.98 -5.74 19.87
C CYS A 21 -1.45 -7.03 19.17
N LYS A 22 -2.43 -7.73 19.75
CA LYS A 22 -3.13 -8.82 19.05
C LYS A 22 -4.11 -8.25 18.04
N TRP A 23 -4.03 -8.72 16.80
CA TRP A 23 -4.91 -8.30 15.70
C TRP A 23 -5.30 -9.52 14.86
N LEU A 24 -6.46 -9.44 14.20
CA LEU A 24 -7.05 -10.49 13.36
C LEU A 24 -6.72 -10.27 11.89
N THR A 25 -6.84 -9.03 11.43
CA THR A 25 -6.61 -8.63 10.04
C THR A 25 -6.06 -7.20 10.02
N ALA A 26 -5.17 -6.90 9.08
CA ALA A 26 -4.65 -5.57 8.86
C ALA A 26 -4.72 -5.22 7.37
N THR A 27 -5.24 -4.03 7.09
CA THR A 27 -5.49 -3.52 5.76
C THR A 27 -4.76 -2.20 5.58
N LEU A 28 -3.75 -2.20 4.72
CA LEU A 28 -3.04 -1.01 4.30
C LEU A 28 -3.62 -0.48 2.98
N HIS A 29 -4.22 0.69 3.05
CA HIS A 29 -4.70 1.43 1.90
C HIS A 29 -3.62 2.39 1.40
N ILE A 30 -3.30 2.28 0.12
CA ILE A 30 -2.32 3.12 -0.56
C ILE A 30 -3.03 3.90 -1.65
N LYS A 31 -2.80 5.21 -1.69
CA LYS A 31 -3.30 6.12 -2.72
C LYS A 31 -2.14 6.92 -3.29
N TYR A 32 -2.01 6.92 -4.60
CA TYR A 32 -0.98 7.66 -5.34
C TYR A 32 -1.64 8.87 -6.02
N ILE A 33 -1.60 10.04 -5.37
CA ILE A 33 -2.23 11.29 -5.84
C ILE A 33 -1.21 12.43 -5.82
N GLY A 34 -0.32 12.51 -6.81
CA GLY A 34 0.82 13.46 -6.81
C GLY A 34 1.87 13.20 -5.72
N GLY A 35 1.49 12.47 -4.67
CA GLY A 35 2.32 11.88 -3.63
C GLY A 35 1.68 10.58 -3.14
N VAL A 36 2.40 9.85 -2.31
CA VAL A 36 1.94 8.58 -1.74
C VAL A 36 1.25 8.89 -0.41
N LYS A 37 -0.02 8.51 -0.29
CA LYS A 37 -0.76 8.47 0.97
C LYS A 37 -0.98 7.03 1.38
N THR A 38 -0.60 6.69 2.59
CA THR A 38 -0.78 5.37 3.21
C THR A 38 -1.69 5.50 4.42
N PHE A 39 -2.61 4.56 4.58
CA PHE A 39 -3.49 4.47 5.74
C PHE A 39 -3.56 3.01 6.17
N LEU A 40 -3.08 2.70 7.39
CA LEU A 40 -3.10 1.36 7.93
C LEU A 40 -4.25 1.24 8.93
N GLU A 41 -5.16 0.32 8.65
CA GLU A 41 -6.26 -0.08 9.49
C GLU A 41 -6.05 -1.52 9.95
N TYR A 42 -6.41 -1.87 11.17
CA TYR A 42 -6.34 -3.24 11.67
C TYR A 42 -7.48 -3.53 12.63
N GLN A 43 -7.94 -4.78 12.60
CA GLN A 43 -8.97 -5.28 13.50
C GLN A 43 -8.30 -5.98 14.68
N THR A 44 -8.61 -5.56 15.90
CA THR A 44 -8.14 -6.19 17.14
C THR A 44 -8.85 -7.52 17.40
N ASP A 45 -8.34 -8.34 18.32
CA ASP A 45 -9.00 -9.61 18.67
C ASP A 45 -10.38 -9.42 19.35
N ASN A 46 -10.63 -8.23 19.90
CA ASN A 46 -11.93 -7.82 20.42
C ASN A 46 -12.95 -7.47 19.33
N GLY A 47 -12.53 -7.44 18.06
CA GLY A 47 -13.37 -7.03 16.92
C GLY A 47 -13.46 -5.51 16.72
N GLU A 48 -12.72 -4.72 17.50
CA GLU A 48 -12.63 -3.27 17.29
C GLU A 48 -11.67 -2.96 16.13
N VAL A 49 -12.05 -1.99 15.29
CA VAL A 49 -11.23 -1.54 14.17
C VAL A 49 -10.45 -0.30 14.60
N GLU A 50 -9.13 -0.43 14.64
CA GLU A 50 -8.21 0.65 14.95
C GLU A 50 -7.39 1.04 13.71
N ASN A 51 -6.78 2.21 13.76
CA ASN A 51 -5.89 2.67 12.71
C ASN A 51 -4.58 3.16 13.31
N THR A 52 -3.50 3.00 12.55
CA THR A 52 -2.19 3.49 12.93
C THR A 52 -1.43 3.97 11.70
N VAL A 53 -0.28 4.59 11.94
CA VAL A 53 0.65 4.98 10.89
C VAL A 53 1.67 3.86 10.72
N LEU A 54 2.07 3.61 9.48
CA LEU A 54 3.15 2.68 9.21
C LEU A 54 4.47 3.24 9.72
N GLN A 55 5.23 2.38 10.40
CA GLN A 55 6.61 2.65 10.73
C GLN A 55 7.43 2.86 9.45
N ASP A 56 8.42 3.77 9.52
CA ASP A 56 9.27 4.14 8.38
C ASP A 56 8.49 4.64 7.13
N SER A 57 7.52 5.54 7.32
CA SER A 57 6.74 6.19 6.25
C SER A 57 7.57 6.61 5.03
N PHE A 58 8.79 7.13 5.22
CA PHE A 58 9.70 7.49 4.12
C PHE A 58 10.15 6.29 3.28
N LYS A 59 10.55 5.18 3.92
CA LYS A 59 10.94 3.98 3.20
C LYS A 59 9.74 3.37 2.50
N ASN A 60 8.57 3.37 3.14
CA ASN A 60 7.32 2.94 2.52
C ASN A 60 7.00 3.74 1.27
N MET A 61 7.13 5.07 1.34
CA MET A 61 6.94 5.94 0.18
C MET A 61 7.84 5.53 -0.99
N ARG A 62 9.09 5.19 -0.70
CA ARG A 62 10.08 4.76 -1.69
C ARG A 62 9.75 3.40 -2.28
N ASP A 63 9.44 2.41 -1.44
CA ASP A 63 9.05 1.06 -1.86
C ASP A 63 7.77 1.09 -2.72
N ILE A 64 6.81 1.96 -2.39
CA ILE A 64 5.57 2.16 -3.16
C ILE A 64 5.84 2.79 -4.53
N LYS A 65 6.73 3.80 -4.59
CA LYS A 65 7.14 4.40 -5.86
C LYS A 65 7.88 3.39 -6.74
N GLU A 66 8.77 2.60 -6.14
CA GLU A 66 9.49 1.54 -6.83
C GLU A 66 8.52 0.47 -7.36
N LEU A 67 7.55 0.05 -6.56
CA LEU A 67 6.48 -0.88 -6.97
C LEU A 67 5.68 -0.35 -8.16
N ASN A 68 5.27 0.92 -8.10
CA ASN A 68 4.53 1.54 -9.20
C ASN A 68 5.36 1.59 -10.48
N ALA A 69 6.66 1.92 -10.36
CA ALA A 69 7.59 1.92 -11.49
C ALA A 69 7.76 0.51 -12.09
N ILE A 70 7.96 -0.52 -11.26
CA ILE A 70 8.10 -1.91 -11.72
C ILE A 70 6.83 -2.39 -12.42
N MET A 71 5.66 -2.21 -11.80
CA MET A 71 4.37 -2.63 -12.37
C MET A 71 4.07 -1.89 -13.68
N THR A 72 4.44 -0.61 -13.79
CA THR A 72 4.23 0.17 -15.02
C THR A 72 5.25 -0.16 -16.12
N ALA A 73 6.48 -0.54 -15.76
CA ALA A 73 7.55 -0.82 -16.71
C ALA A 73 7.29 -2.03 -17.61
N GLU A 74 6.50 -3.02 -17.16
CA GLU A 74 6.31 -4.25 -17.94
C GLU A 74 5.29 -4.14 -19.07
N ASN A 75 4.31 -3.24 -19.05
CA ASN A 75 3.42 -3.02 -20.20
C ASN A 75 2.39 -1.88 -20.09
N ASP A 76 2.49 -0.94 -19.15
CA ASP A 76 1.47 0.11 -18.93
C ASP A 76 0.06 -0.42 -18.51
N LYS A 77 -0.20 -1.73 -18.70
CA LYS A 77 -1.43 -2.45 -18.35
C LYS A 77 -1.63 -2.64 -16.85
N ASN A 78 -0.54 -2.67 -16.08
CA ASN A 78 -0.59 -2.84 -14.63
C ASN A 78 -0.47 -1.50 -13.89
N LYS A 79 -0.85 -0.41 -14.55
CA LYS A 79 -0.98 0.90 -13.91
C LYS A 79 -2.00 0.83 -12.80
N TRP A 80 -1.64 1.40 -11.66
CA TRP A 80 -2.49 1.49 -10.50
C TRP A 80 -2.24 2.83 -9.81
N ASN A 81 -3.28 3.36 -9.18
CA ASN A 81 -3.18 4.57 -8.36
C ASN A 81 -3.81 4.39 -6.98
N LYS A 82 -4.44 3.23 -6.75
CA LYS A 82 -4.82 2.73 -5.45
C LYS A 82 -4.32 1.30 -5.31
N ALA A 83 -3.82 0.95 -4.14
CA ALA A 83 -3.51 -0.42 -3.79
C ALA A 83 -4.02 -0.71 -2.38
N ILE A 84 -4.55 -1.91 -2.19
CA ILE A 84 -5.06 -2.37 -0.90
C ILE A 84 -4.27 -3.64 -0.54
N PHE A 85 -3.56 -3.57 0.57
CA PHE A 85 -2.71 -4.63 1.06
C PHE A 85 -3.35 -5.21 2.31
N THR A 86 -3.85 -6.44 2.23
CA THR A 86 -4.46 -7.12 3.36
C THR A 86 -3.52 -8.20 3.86
N VAL A 87 -3.15 -8.14 5.12
CA VAL A 87 -2.31 -9.13 5.79
C VAL A 87 -3.06 -9.72 6.98
N THR A 88 -2.78 -10.97 7.31
CA THR A 88 -3.26 -11.65 8.51
C THR A 88 -2.06 -12.07 9.38
N PRO A 89 -2.22 -12.25 10.70
CA PRO A 89 -1.13 -12.72 11.56
C PRO A 89 -0.69 -14.15 11.20
N GLU A 90 -1.51 -14.91 10.47
CA GLU A 90 -1.17 -16.23 9.92
C GLU A 90 -0.18 -16.16 8.74
N GLY A 91 0.16 -14.95 8.27
CA GLY A 91 1.03 -14.75 7.11
C GLY A 91 0.29 -14.81 5.77
N LYS A 92 -1.06 -14.82 5.76
CA LYS A 92 -1.80 -14.64 4.51
C LYS A 92 -1.69 -13.19 4.09
N PHE A 93 -1.25 -12.98 2.87
CA PHE A 93 -1.08 -11.67 2.27
C PHE A 93 -1.84 -11.61 0.96
N ASN A 94 -2.68 -10.61 0.81
CA ASN A 94 -3.44 -10.31 -0.39
C ASN A 94 -3.16 -8.88 -0.82
N VAL A 95 -3.05 -8.67 -2.13
CA VAL A 95 -2.85 -7.33 -2.70
C VAL A 95 -3.83 -7.11 -3.84
N GLU A 96 -4.51 -5.98 -3.79
CA GLU A 96 -5.46 -5.55 -4.81
C GLU A 96 -5.01 -4.22 -5.39
N PHE A 97 -4.77 -4.20 -6.70
CA PHE A 97 -4.44 -2.99 -7.44
C PHE A 97 -5.65 -2.47 -8.17
N ILE A 98 -5.92 -1.19 -7.98
CA ILE A 98 -7.08 -0.52 -8.55
C ILE A 98 -6.60 0.70 -9.33
N TRP A 99 -7.10 0.80 -10.56
CA TRP A 99 -6.91 1.97 -11.41
C TRP A 99 -8.14 2.88 -11.34
N ASP A 100 -8.01 4.02 -10.67
CA ASP A 100 -9.02 5.05 -10.61
C ASP A 100 -8.75 6.12 -11.67
N GLN A 101 -9.30 5.95 -12.87
CA GLN A 101 -9.06 6.88 -13.99
C GLN A 101 -9.41 8.34 -13.64
N LYS A 102 -10.45 8.57 -12.82
CA LYS A 102 -10.87 9.92 -12.40
C LYS A 102 -9.78 10.60 -11.57
N LEU A 103 -9.15 9.85 -10.68
CA LEU A 103 -8.05 10.32 -9.84
C LEU A 103 -6.79 10.53 -10.67
N GLN A 104 -6.51 9.68 -11.66
CA GLN A 104 -5.41 9.89 -12.60
C GLN A 104 -5.59 11.19 -13.40
N ASN A 105 -6.77 11.39 -14.01
CA ASN A 105 -7.08 12.61 -14.76
C ASN A 105 -6.85 13.85 -13.90
N LYS A 106 -7.29 13.82 -12.64
CA LYS A 106 -7.10 14.94 -11.71
C LYS A 106 -5.63 15.23 -11.40
N ILE A 107 -4.77 14.21 -11.34
CA ILE A 107 -3.31 14.41 -11.19
C ILE A 107 -2.75 15.05 -12.45
N GLU A 108 -3.09 14.53 -13.62
CA GLU A 108 -2.60 15.05 -14.89
C GLU A 108 -2.99 16.53 -15.11
N GLU A 109 -4.21 16.91 -14.70
CA GLU A 109 -4.63 18.32 -14.70
C GLU A 109 -3.80 19.17 -13.72
N LEU A 110 -3.54 18.69 -12.50
CA LEU A 110 -2.73 19.42 -11.50
C LEU A 110 -1.26 19.57 -11.88
N THR A 111 -0.70 18.68 -12.71
CA THR A 111 0.69 18.74 -13.18
C THR A 111 0.90 19.50 -14.49
N LYS A 112 -0.18 19.98 -15.12
CA LYS A 112 -0.13 20.75 -16.37
C LYS A 112 -0.07 22.27 -16.19
N GLU A 113 -0.01 22.77 -14.94
CA GLU A 113 0.21 24.19 -14.61
C GLU A 113 1.69 24.54 -14.43
#